data_AF-A0A7C5IKS2-F1
#
_entry.id   AF-A0A7C5IKS2-F1
#
_cell.length_a   1.000
_cell.length_b   1.000
_cell.length_c   1.000
_cell.angle_alpha   90.00
_cell.angle_beta   90.00
_cell.angle_gamma   90.00
#
_symmetry.space_group_name_H-M   'P 1'
#
loop_
_entity.id
_entity.type
_entity.pdbx_description
1 polymer ?
#
loop_
_entity_poly.entity_id
_entity_poly.type
_entity_poly.pdbx_seq_one_letter_code
_entity_poly.pdbx_strand_id
1 'polypeptide(L)'
;MVYFGDDLGTQHALPISPLKWRRYLKPCFAQIYKPFRDAGHYIYMHTDGCIYEIIPDLIDCGVNIINPQIRANGLDNLVRVCKGKVCVALDLDRQLFPFASPTEIDDHVREAVQKLGSPEGGLWLVAEIGADVPLENIEAICAALEKYRVYYA
;
A
#
# COMPACT_ATOMS: atom_id res chain seq x y z
N MET A 1 5.74 -0.02 16.77
CA MET A 1 4.82 -0.36 15.67
C MET A 1 4.61 -1.86 15.69
N VAL A 2 3.38 -2.32 15.45
CA VAL A 2 3.03 -3.75 15.36
C VAL A 2 2.57 -4.04 13.95
N TYR A 3 3.05 -5.15 13.38
CA TYR A 3 2.78 -5.56 12.01
C TYR A 3 1.69 -6.62 11.98
N PHE A 4 0.67 -6.37 11.18
CA PHE A 4 -0.38 -7.32 10.82
C PHE A 4 -0.36 -7.55 9.31
N GLY A 5 -0.77 -8.75 8.90
CA GLY A 5 -0.88 -9.15 7.50
C GLY A 5 -2.08 -10.07 7.31
N ASP A 6 -2.74 -9.95 6.16
CA ASP A 6 -3.88 -10.77 5.73
C ASP A 6 -4.01 -10.68 4.20
N ASP A 7 -4.90 -11.44 3.56
CA ASP A 7 -5.17 -11.43 2.13
C ASP A 7 -6.63 -11.05 1.87
N LEU A 8 -6.97 -9.79 2.14
CA LEU A 8 -8.36 -9.32 2.16
C LEU A 8 -8.95 -9.07 0.77
N GLY A 9 -8.12 -9.05 -0.27
CA GLY A 9 -8.53 -8.78 -1.64
C GLY A 9 -8.21 -9.92 -2.59
N THR A 10 -8.93 -9.95 -3.71
CA THR A 10 -8.52 -10.66 -4.93
C THR A 10 -7.89 -9.66 -5.90
N GLN A 11 -7.41 -10.09 -7.07
CA GLN A 11 -6.81 -9.19 -8.06
C GLN A 11 -7.70 -7.99 -8.44
N HIS A 12 -9.02 -8.12 -8.38
CA HIS A 12 -9.95 -7.11 -8.91
C HIS A 12 -10.99 -6.60 -7.91
N ALA A 13 -11.26 -7.33 -6.83
CA ALA A 13 -12.29 -6.97 -5.86
C ALA A 13 -12.09 -7.67 -4.51
N LEU A 14 -12.89 -7.30 -3.52
CA LEU A 14 -13.00 -8.07 -2.27
C LEU A 14 -13.67 -9.44 -2.52
N PRO A 15 -13.27 -10.50 -1.79
CA PRO A 15 -13.90 -11.82 -1.86
C PRO A 15 -15.31 -11.83 -1.22
N ILE A 16 -15.61 -10.83 -0.38
CA ILE A 16 -16.94 -10.59 0.18
C ILE A 16 -17.34 -9.14 -0.05
N SER A 17 -18.64 -8.85 -0.15
CA SER A 17 -19.06 -7.47 -0.38
C SER A 17 -18.60 -6.54 0.75
N PRO A 18 -18.27 -5.27 0.46
CA PRO A 18 -17.84 -4.30 1.46
C PRO A 18 -18.84 -4.18 2.64
N LEU A 19 -20.15 -4.27 2.35
CA LEU A 19 -21.19 -4.27 3.38
C LEU A 19 -21.06 -5.46 4.34
N LYS A 20 -20.81 -6.67 3.82
CA LYS A 20 -20.60 -7.86 4.64
C LYS A 20 -19.28 -7.76 5.41
N TRP A 21 -18.21 -7.26 4.78
CA TRP A 21 -16.94 -7.02 5.46
C TRP A 21 -17.11 -6.09 6.67
N ARG A 22 -17.81 -4.97 6.50
CA ARG A 22 -18.12 -4.04 7.61
C ARG A 22 -18.94 -4.67 8.72
N ARG A 23 -19.88 -5.56 8.37
CA ARG A 23 -20.73 -6.23 9.36
C ARG A 23 -19.98 -7.30 10.16
N TYR A 24 -19.15 -8.10 9.49
CA TYR A 24 -18.60 -9.32 10.08
C TYR A 24 -17.11 -9.24 10.43
N LEU A 25 -16.31 -8.49 9.67
CA LEU A 25 -14.85 -8.45 9.83
C LEU A 25 -14.36 -7.16 10.49
N LYS A 26 -14.90 -5.99 10.15
CA LYS A 26 -14.52 -4.70 10.77
C LYS A 26 -14.50 -4.76 12.31
N PRO A 27 -15.53 -5.32 13.00
CA PRO A 27 -15.52 -5.40 14.46
C PRO A 27 -14.39 -6.27 15.01
N CYS A 28 -14.02 -7.34 14.29
CA CYS A 28 -12.93 -8.24 14.67
C CYS A 28 -11.57 -7.53 14.55
N PHE A 29 -11.32 -6.84 13.44
CA PHE A 29 -10.11 -6.04 13.26
C PHE A 29 -9.99 -4.94 14.32
N ALA A 30 -11.08 -4.22 14.60
CA ALA A 30 -11.10 -3.22 15.66
C ALA A 30 -10.75 -3.80 17.04
N GLN A 31 -11.23 -5.01 17.36
CA GLN A 31 -10.90 -5.70 18.61
C GLN A 31 -9.44 -6.14 18.67
N ILE A 32 -8.90 -6.69 17.57
CA ILE A 32 -7.49 -7.10 17.47
C ILE A 32 -6.56 -5.89 17.67
N TYR A 33 -6.90 -4.76 17.07
CA TYR A 33 -6.09 -3.54 17.10
C TYR A 33 -6.18 -2.78 18.42
N LYS A 34 -7.32 -2.86 19.11
CA LYS A 34 -7.59 -2.11 20.34
C LYS A 34 -6.48 -2.15 21.40
N PRO A 35 -5.96 -3.31 21.85
CA PRO A 35 -4.95 -3.33 22.91
C PRO A 35 -3.65 -2.61 22.51
N PHE A 36 -3.24 -2.68 21.25
CA PHE A 36 -2.04 -2.02 20.75
C PHE A 36 -2.24 -0.51 20.62
N ARG A 37 -3.43 -0.09 20.17
CA ARG A 37 -3.81 1.32 20.12
C ARG A 37 -3.89 1.94 21.50
N ASP A 38 -4.52 1.25 22.44
CA ASP A 38 -4.63 1.70 23.84
C ASP A 38 -3.25 1.84 24.50
N ALA A 39 -2.28 1.00 24.09
CA ALA A 39 -0.88 1.08 24.51
C ALA A 39 -0.06 2.14 23.73
N GLY A 40 -0.66 2.88 22.80
CA GLY A 40 0.01 3.92 22.02
C GLY A 40 0.90 3.41 20.89
N HIS A 41 0.75 2.15 20.46
CA HIS A 41 1.51 1.61 19.33
C HIS A 41 0.84 1.93 17.98
N TYR A 42 1.67 2.29 16.99
CA TYR A 42 1.26 2.35 15.59
C TYR A 42 0.97 0.96 15.02
N ILE A 43 -0.07 0.87 14.19
CA ILE A 43 -0.50 -0.33 13.50
C ILE A 43 -0.12 -0.25 12.02
N TYR A 44 0.66 -1.22 11.58
CA TYR A 44 0.94 -1.48 10.17
C TYR A 44 0.08 -2.66 9.70
N MET A 45 -0.63 -2.49 8.58
CA MET A 45 -1.45 -3.54 7.98
C MET A 45 -1.00 -3.80 6.54
N HIS A 46 -0.43 -4.97 6.30
CA HIS A 46 -0.23 -5.53 4.97
C HIS A 46 -1.50 -6.25 4.50
N THR A 47 -1.86 -6.07 3.23
CA THR A 47 -2.80 -6.99 2.60
C THR A 47 -2.69 -7.04 1.10
N ASP A 48 -2.73 -8.26 0.56
CA ASP A 48 -2.79 -8.49 -0.87
C ASP A 48 -4.17 -8.19 -1.46
N GLY A 49 -4.17 -7.91 -2.77
CA GLY A 49 -5.36 -7.72 -3.58
C GLY A 49 -5.98 -6.32 -3.54
N CYS A 50 -7.14 -6.23 -4.18
CA CYS A 50 -7.93 -5.02 -4.36
C CYS A 50 -8.83 -4.80 -3.13
N ILE A 51 -8.48 -3.78 -2.34
CA ILE A 51 -9.09 -3.50 -1.04
C ILE A 51 -9.48 -2.02 -0.85
N TYR A 52 -9.33 -1.17 -1.88
CA TYR A 52 -9.55 0.27 -1.74
C TYR A 52 -10.93 0.65 -1.16
N GLU A 53 -11.95 -0.20 -1.35
CA GLU A 53 -13.30 -0.03 -0.81
C GLU A 53 -13.38 -0.12 0.73
N ILE A 54 -12.41 -0.78 1.38
CA ILE A 54 -12.37 -0.98 2.84
C ILE A 54 -11.15 -0.32 3.50
N ILE A 55 -10.25 0.32 2.75
CA ILE A 55 -9.16 1.12 3.34
C ILE A 55 -9.68 2.14 4.37
N PRO A 56 -10.75 2.93 4.09
CA PRO A 56 -11.31 3.83 5.10
C PRO A 56 -11.75 3.11 6.37
N ASP A 57 -12.31 1.90 6.24
CA ASP A 57 -12.75 1.12 7.38
C ASP A 57 -11.58 0.56 8.21
N LEU A 58 -10.46 0.23 7.57
CA LEU A 58 -9.22 -0.16 8.25
C LEU A 58 -8.61 1.02 9.02
N ILE A 59 -8.63 2.22 8.43
CA ILE A 59 -8.21 3.46 9.10
C ILE A 59 -9.10 3.72 10.33
N ASP A 60 -10.43 3.56 10.22
CA ASP A 60 -11.35 3.68 11.35
C ASP A 60 -11.03 2.70 12.49
N CYS A 61 -10.55 1.49 12.15
CA CYS A 61 -10.11 0.49 13.14
C CYS A 61 -8.80 0.90 13.84
N GLY A 62 -8.10 1.90 13.29
CA GLY A 62 -6.88 2.52 13.82
C GLY A 62 -5.59 2.04 13.14
N VAL A 63 -5.68 1.57 11.89
CA VAL A 63 -4.49 1.38 11.05
C VAL A 63 -3.84 2.73 10.79
N ASN A 64 -2.53 2.80 11.01
CA ASN A 64 -1.74 4.02 10.81
C ASN A 64 -0.90 3.96 9.53
N ILE A 65 -0.47 2.75 9.14
CA ILE A 65 0.24 2.48 7.90
C ILE A 65 -0.46 1.33 7.18
N ILE A 66 -0.89 1.56 5.94
CA ILE A 66 -1.49 0.55 5.08
C ILE A 66 -0.50 0.19 3.97
N ASN A 67 -0.37 -1.10 3.66
CA ASN A 67 0.45 -1.58 2.56
C ASN A 67 -0.41 -2.25 1.47
N PRO A 68 -0.96 -1.45 0.53
CA PRO A 68 -1.76 -1.93 -0.58
C PRO A 68 -0.90 -2.13 -1.85
N GLN A 69 -1.34 -3.06 -2.70
CA GLN A 69 -0.75 -3.29 -4.03
C GLN A 69 -1.28 -2.29 -5.05
N ILE A 70 -0.38 -1.53 -5.71
CA ILE A 70 -0.78 -0.51 -6.69
C ILE A 70 -1.55 -1.11 -7.87
N ARG A 71 -1.12 -2.28 -8.40
CA ARG A 71 -1.75 -2.93 -9.56
C ARG A 71 -3.19 -3.34 -9.27
N ALA A 72 -3.44 -3.95 -8.12
CA ALA A 72 -4.77 -4.45 -7.78
C ALA A 72 -5.74 -3.31 -7.42
N ASN A 73 -5.26 -2.27 -6.75
CA ASN A 73 -6.11 -1.18 -6.25
C ASN A 73 -6.31 -0.04 -7.25
N GLY A 74 -5.33 0.20 -8.12
CA GLY A 74 -5.27 1.36 -8.99
C GLY A 74 -4.83 2.63 -8.25
N LEU A 75 -3.90 3.38 -8.84
CA LEU A 75 -3.31 4.56 -8.20
C LEU A 75 -4.34 5.64 -7.86
N ASP A 76 -5.27 5.94 -8.77
CA ASP A 76 -6.30 6.98 -8.55
C ASP A 76 -7.26 6.63 -7.39
N ASN A 77 -7.57 5.33 -7.21
CA ASN A 77 -8.35 4.88 -6.06
C ASN A 77 -7.56 5.05 -4.76
N LEU A 78 -6.27 4.69 -4.74
CA LEU A 78 -5.41 4.86 -3.58
C LEU A 78 -5.24 6.34 -3.22
N VAL A 79 -5.08 7.23 -4.21
CA VAL A 79 -5.07 8.68 -3.97
C VAL A 79 -6.36 9.12 -3.29
N ARG A 80 -7.52 8.69 -3.78
CA ARG A 80 -8.83 9.06 -3.22
C ARG A 80 -9.01 8.62 -1.78
N VAL A 81 -8.56 7.41 -1.42
CA VAL A 81 -8.85 6.82 -0.10
C VAL A 81 -7.72 6.97 0.91
N CYS A 82 -6.46 7.16 0.49
CA CYS A 82 -5.30 7.20 1.38
C CYS A 82 -4.63 8.57 1.53
N LYS A 83 -4.51 9.35 0.45
CA LYS A 83 -3.67 10.57 0.44
C LYS A 83 -4.10 11.55 1.54
N GLY A 84 -3.16 11.97 2.39
CA GLY A 84 -3.43 12.87 3.51
C GLY A 84 -4.14 12.24 4.71
N LYS A 85 -4.46 10.94 4.67
CA LYS A 85 -5.32 10.27 5.67
C LYS A 85 -4.58 9.17 6.44
N VAL A 86 -3.68 8.46 5.78
CA VAL A 86 -2.92 7.33 6.33
C VAL A 86 -1.55 7.29 5.65
N CYS A 87 -0.55 6.75 6.34
CA CYS A 87 0.71 6.44 5.67
C CYS A 87 0.50 5.26 4.73
N VAL A 88 0.94 5.41 3.48
CA VAL A 88 0.90 4.32 2.51
C VAL A 88 2.29 3.74 2.37
N ALA A 89 2.48 2.50 2.78
CA ALA A 89 3.62 1.71 2.35
C ALA A 89 3.26 1.05 1.03
N LEU A 90 3.36 1.78 -0.07
CA LEU A 90 2.86 1.33 -1.36
C LEU A 90 3.69 0.16 -1.88
N ASP A 91 3.05 -1.01 -2.08
CA ASP A 91 3.64 -2.09 -2.86
C ASP A 91 3.57 -1.68 -4.34
N LEU A 92 4.74 -1.38 -4.90
CA LEU A 92 4.92 -1.04 -6.30
C LEU A 92 4.55 -2.24 -7.18
N ASP A 93 4.53 -2.04 -8.48
CA ASP A 93 4.02 -3.05 -9.38
C ASP A 93 5.04 -4.18 -9.61
N ARG A 94 5.11 -5.12 -8.68
CA ARG A 94 6.02 -6.27 -8.76
C ARG A 94 5.81 -7.16 -9.99
N GLN A 95 4.62 -7.11 -10.61
CA GLN A 95 4.34 -7.84 -11.86
C GLN A 95 4.83 -7.07 -13.10
N LEU A 96 5.08 -5.77 -12.99
CA LEU A 96 5.67 -4.95 -14.05
C LEU A 96 7.20 -5.17 -14.12
N PHE A 97 7.85 -5.32 -12.98
CA PHE A 97 9.32 -5.36 -12.87
C PHE A 97 10.05 -6.38 -13.75
N PRO A 98 9.55 -7.60 -14.01
CA PRO A 98 10.25 -8.55 -14.88
C PRO A 98 10.28 -8.14 -16.37
N PHE A 99 9.33 -7.29 -16.80
CA PHE A 99 9.06 -7.04 -18.22
C PHE A 99 9.26 -5.59 -18.65
N ALA A 100 9.31 -4.65 -17.71
CA ALA A 100 9.50 -3.24 -17.98
C ALA A 100 10.94 -2.90 -18.37
N SER A 101 11.09 -1.85 -19.15
CA SER A 101 12.36 -1.14 -19.32
C SER A 101 12.70 -0.31 -18.08
N PRO A 102 13.98 0.04 -17.87
CA PRO A 102 14.40 0.95 -16.80
C PRO A 102 13.64 2.29 -16.78
N THR A 103 13.28 2.82 -17.96
CA THR A 103 12.50 4.06 -18.07
C THR A 103 11.07 3.87 -17.57
N GLU A 104 10.42 2.76 -17.90
CA GLU A 104 9.07 2.46 -17.40
C GLU A 104 9.05 2.26 -15.88
N ILE A 105 10.14 1.73 -15.30
CA ILE A 105 10.31 1.63 -13.84
C ILE A 105 10.45 3.02 -13.21
N ASP A 106 11.30 3.90 -13.76
CA ASP A 106 11.45 5.28 -13.27
C ASP A 106 10.12 6.03 -13.34
N ASP A 107 9.39 5.91 -14.45
CA ASP A 107 8.09 6.52 -14.63
C ASP A 107 7.03 6.00 -13.64
N HIS A 108 7.00 4.68 -13.41
CA HIS A 108 6.11 4.05 -12.43
C HIS A 108 6.34 4.58 -11.01
N VAL A 109 7.61 4.64 -10.58
CA VAL A 109 7.97 5.18 -9.25
C VAL A 109 7.66 6.68 -9.17
N ARG A 110 8.02 7.45 -10.21
CA ARG A 110 7.76 8.88 -10.29
C ARG A 110 6.28 9.20 -10.17
N GLU A 111 5.43 8.50 -10.93
CA GLU A 111 3.99 8.73 -10.91
C GLU A 111 3.39 8.43 -9.53
N ALA A 112 3.78 7.30 -8.92
CA ALA A 112 3.35 6.94 -7.58
C ALA A 112 3.71 8.03 -6.55
N VAL A 113 4.95 8.52 -6.57
CA VAL A 113 5.39 9.62 -5.70
C VAL A 113 4.60 10.89 -5.96
N GLN A 114 4.53 11.35 -7.21
CA GLN A 114 3.87 12.62 -7.56
C GLN A 114 2.37 12.64 -7.24
N LYS A 115 1.67 11.51 -7.44
CA LYS A 115 0.22 11.45 -7.22
C LYS A 115 -0.13 11.14 -5.76
N LEU A 116 0.53 10.17 -5.14
CA LEU A 116 0.15 9.65 -3.83
C LEU A 116 0.92 10.30 -2.67
N GLY A 117 2.15 10.77 -2.92
CA GLY A 117 2.98 11.43 -1.92
C GLY A 117 2.32 12.69 -1.35
N SER A 118 2.48 12.87 -0.04
CA SER A 118 1.94 14.01 0.71
C SER A 118 2.69 14.15 2.04
N PRO A 119 3.05 15.37 2.48
CA PRO A 119 3.58 15.60 3.83
C PRO A 119 2.63 15.11 4.93
N GLU A 120 1.33 15.22 4.67
CA GLU A 120 0.26 14.66 5.49
C GLU A 120 0.02 13.18 5.12
N GLY A 121 0.03 12.28 6.10
CA GLY A 121 -0.10 10.83 5.87
C GLY A 121 1.23 10.16 5.53
N GLY A 122 2.00 10.69 4.59
CA GLY A 122 3.31 10.15 4.20
C GLY A 122 3.21 8.95 3.23
N LEU A 123 4.32 8.70 2.54
CA LEU A 123 4.45 7.63 1.55
C LEU A 123 5.76 6.88 1.80
N TRP A 124 5.68 5.57 2.01
CA TRP A 124 6.79 4.65 1.89
C TRP A 124 6.61 3.85 0.60
N LEU A 125 7.72 3.49 -0.04
CA LEU A 125 7.70 2.65 -1.23
C LEU A 125 8.29 1.29 -0.89
N VAL A 126 7.59 0.25 -1.29
CA VAL A 126 8.01 -1.14 -1.15
C VAL A 126 8.11 -1.72 -2.56
N ALA A 127 9.25 -2.34 -2.87
CA ALA A 127 9.47 -3.06 -4.11
C ALA A 127 9.82 -4.51 -3.78
N GLU A 128 8.88 -5.43 -4.06
CA GLU A 128 9.14 -6.86 -3.96
C GLU A 128 9.87 -7.34 -5.23
N ILE A 129 11.04 -7.96 -5.04
CA ILE A 129 11.89 -8.43 -6.15
C ILE A 129 11.73 -9.94 -6.28
N GLY A 130 11.08 -10.38 -7.36
CA GLY A 130 10.98 -11.79 -7.74
C GLY A 130 12.27 -12.33 -8.38
N ALA A 131 12.40 -13.65 -8.43
CA ALA A 131 13.55 -14.31 -9.06
C ALA A 131 13.62 -14.13 -10.59
N ASP A 132 12.52 -13.69 -11.18
CA ASP A 132 12.34 -13.39 -12.61
C ASP A 132 12.67 -11.93 -12.96
N VAL A 133 12.94 -11.07 -11.97
CA VAL A 133 13.32 -9.67 -12.21
C VAL A 133 14.79 -9.59 -12.66
N PRO A 134 15.10 -9.05 -13.86
CA PRO A 134 16.47 -8.86 -14.32
C PRO A 134 17.29 -7.95 -13.40
N LEU A 135 18.59 -8.20 -13.27
CA LEU A 135 19.49 -7.37 -12.43
C LEU A 135 19.47 -5.88 -12.84
N GLU A 136 19.39 -5.59 -14.15
CA GLU A 136 19.27 -4.22 -14.66
C GLU A 136 17.99 -3.53 -14.16
N ASN A 137 16.89 -4.28 -14.04
CA ASN A 137 15.64 -3.75 -13.51
C ASN A 137 15.70 -3.56 -12.00
N ILE A 138 16.41 -4.42 -11.26
CA ILE A 138 16.66 -4.21 -9.83
C ILE A 138 17.46 -2.92 -9.61
N GLU A 139 18.51 -2.70 -10.41
CA GLU A 139 19.29 -1.45 -10.37
C GLU A 139 18.40 -0.23 -10.68
N ALA A 140 17.57 -0.31 -11.72
CA ALA A 140 16.63 0.75 -12.07
C ALA A 140 15.63 1.06 -10.93
N ILE A 141 15.10 0.03 -10.26
CA ILE A 141 14.23 0.20 -9.09
C ILE A 141 14.97 0.93 -7.97
N CYS A 142 16.17 0.46 -7.60
CA CYS A 142 16.96 1.10 -6.55
C CYS A 142 17.30 2.56 -6.88
N ALA A 143 17.72 2.84 -8.11
CA ALA A 143 18.04 4.18 -8.59
C ALA A 143 16.81 5.12 -8.53
N ALA A 144 15.64 4.65 -8.98
CA ALA A 144 14.41 5.43 -8.91
C ALA A 144 13.99 5.70 -7.45
N LEU A 145 14.06 4.69 -6.57
CA LEU A 145 13.75 4.86 -5.15
C LEU A 145 14.67 5.91 -4.49
N GLU A 146 15.97 5.89 -4.78
CA GLU A 146 16.91 6.88 -4.27
C GLU A 146 16.61 8.29 -4.81
N LYS A 147 16.38 8.40 -6.12
CA LYS A 147 16.10 9.66 -6.82
C LYS A 147 14.87 10.40 -6.26
N TYR A 148 13.80 9.67 -5.93
CA TYR A 148 12.53 10.28 -5.49
C TYR A 148 12.32 10.34 -3.97
N ARG A 149 13.24 9.81 -3.15
CA ARG A 149 13.06 9.71 -1.69
C ARG A 149 12.82 11.04 -0.96
N VAL A 150 13.33 12.15 -1.53
CA VAL A 150 13.25 13.50 -0.93
C VAL A 150 12.26 14.43 -1.65
N TYR A 151 11.38 13.89 -2.51
CA TYR A 151 10.53 14.72 -3.36
C TYR A 151 9.62 15.70 -2.58
N TYR A 152 9.18 15.31 -1.38
CA TYR A 152 8.33 16.12 -0.49
C TYR A 152 9.02 16.51 0.84
N ALA A 153 10.36 16.41 0.89
CA ALA A 153 11.14 16.79 2.07
C ALA A 153 11.30 18.31 2.21
#